data_AF-R6ZZI5-F1
#
_entry.id   AF-R6ZZI5-F1
#
_cell.length_a   1.000
_cell.length_b   1.000
_cell.length_c   1.000
_cell.angle_alpha   90.00
_cell.angle_beta   90.00
_cell.angle_gamma   90.00
#
_symmetry.space_group_name_H-M   'P 1'
#
loop_
_entity.id
_entity.type
_entity.pdbx_description
1 polymer ?
#
loop_
_entity_poly.entity_id
_entity_poly.type
_entity_poly.pdbx_seq_one_letter_code
_entity_poly.pdbx_strand_id
1 'polypeptide(L)' 'MKGYVVSGGYMGMVGGSYMLFASEEDYLDYLEN' A
#
# COMPACT_ATOMS: atom_id res chain seq x y z
N MET A 1 8.50 -5.30 -4.22
CA MET A 1 7.78 -4.06 -3.88
C MET A 1 6.73 -3.80 -4.95
N LYS A 2 5.44 -4.01 -4.64
CA LYS A 2 4.31 -3.76 -5.57
C LYS A 2 3.48 -2.58 -5.07
N GLY A 3 4.13 -1.44 -4.87
CA GLY A 3 3.48 -0.20 -4.46
C GLY A 3 4.37 1.01 -4.74
N TYR A 4 3.80 2.20 -4.64
CA TYR A 4 4.52 3.46 -4.84
C TYR A 4 3.97 4.58 -3.97
N VAL A 5 4.85 5.50 -3.59
CA VAL A 5 4.49 6.68 -2.79
C VAL A 5 3.77 7.70 -3.69
N VAL A 6 2.69 8.26 -3.18
CA VAL A 6 1.94 9.37 -3.78
C VAL A 6 1.87 10.53 -2.80
N SER A 7 1.50 11.72 -3.27
CA SER A 7 1.39 12.90 -2.39
C SER A 7 0.40 12.73 -1.21
N GLY A 8 -0.49 11.74 -1.27
CA GLY A 8 -1.48 11.43 -0.24
C GLY A 8 -1.21 10.17 0.58
N GLY A 9 -0.06 9.50 0.43
CA GLY A 9 0.25 8.26 1.14
C GLY A 9 0.98 7.22 0.27
N TYR A 10 0.66 5.94 0.44
CA TYR A 10 1.27 4.83 -0.31
C TYR A 10 0.22 4.02 -1.06
N MET A 11 0.37 3.87 -2.38
CA MET A 11 -0.49 3.01 -3.19
C MET A 11 0.05 1.59 -3.18
N GLY A 12 -0.57 0.71 -2.40
CA GLY A 12 -0.24 -0.71 -2.27
C GLY A 12 -1.06 -1.59 -3.20
N MET A 13 -0.48 -2.64 -3.78
CA MET A 13 -1.20 -3.60 -4.63
C MET A 13 -1.79 -4.73 -3.77
N VAL A 14 -3.11 -4.81 -3.71
CA VAL A 14 -3.87 -5.82 -2.98
C VAL A 14 -4.80 -6.56 -3.95
N GLY A 15 -4.69 -7.88 -4.03
CA GLY A 15 -5.61 -8.70 -4.83
C GLY A 15 -5.71 -8.34 -6.31
N GLY A 16 -4.68 -7.72 -6.89
CA GLY A 16 -4.67 -7.28 -8.29
C GLY A 16 -5.19 -5.87 -8.55
N SER A 17 -5.52 -5.10 -7.50
CA SER A 17 -5.89 -3.69 -7.59
C SER A 17 -5.01 -2.84 -6.67
N TYR A 18 -4.91 -1.54 -6.97
CA TYR A 18 -4.23 -0.61 -6.06
C TYR A 18 -5.18 -0.05 -5.01
N MET A 19 -4.72 -0.02 -3.77
CA MET A 19 -5.41 0.54 -2.61
C MET A 19 -4.51 1.60 -1.97
N LEU A 20 -5.10 2.71 -1.52
CA LEU A 20 -4.37 3.79 -0.86
C LEU A 20 -4.25 3.51 0.64
N PHE A 21 -3.02 3.55 1.13
CA PHE A 21 -2.63 3.45 2.53
C PHE A 21 -2.03 4.76 3.00
N ALA A 22 -2.05 5.00 4.32
CA ALA A 22 -1.44 6.20 4.89
C ALA A 22 0.10 6.18 4.76
N SER A 23 0.72 5.01 4.91
CA SER A 23 2.15 4.79 4.74
C SER A 23 2.48 3.44 4.09
N GLU A 24 3.74 3.22 3.73
CA GLU A 24 4.22 1.91 3.29
C GLU A 24 4.12 0.88 4.42
N GLU A 25 4.35 1.29 5.67
CA GLU A 25 4.24 0.43 6.86
C GLU A 25 2.80 -0.11 7.01
N ASP A 26 1.78 0.74 6.87
CA ASP A 26 0.38 0.30 6.92
C ASP A 26 0.03 -0.72 5.81
N TYR A 27 0.64 -0.57 4.63
CA TYR A 27 0.49 -1.53 3.53
C TYR A 27 1.17 -2.87 3.85
N LEU A 28 2.35 -2.84 4.47
CA LEU A 28 3.07 -4.04 4.88
C LEU A 28 2.31 -4.76 6.00
N ASP A 29 1.85 -4.04 7.01
CA ASP A 29 1.03 -4.57 8.10
C ASP A 29 -0.27 -5.19 7.57
N TYR A 30 -0.88 -4.58 6.54
CA TYR A 30 -2.06 -5.14 5.88
C TYR A 30 -1.77 -6.45 5.13
N LEU A 31 -0.58 -6.60 4.52
CA LEU A 31 -0.20 -7.82 3.80
C LEU A 31 0.25 -8.96 4.71
N GLU A 32 0.76 -8.63 5.89
CA GLU A 32 1.20 -9.62 6.88
C GLU A 32 0.01 -10.26 7.64
N ASN A 33 -1.18 -9.66 7.58
CA ASN A 33 -2.44 -10.18 8.15
C ASN A 33 -3.33 -10.86 7.12
#